data_AF-A0A3Q2PA65-F1
#
_entry.id   AF-A0A3Q2PA65-F1
#
_cell.length_a   1.000
_cell.length_b   1.000
_cell.length_c   1.000
_cell.angle_alpha   90.00
_cell.angle_beta   90.00
_cell.angle_gamma   90.00
#
_symmetry.space_group_name_H-M   'P 1'
#
loop_
_entity.id
_entity.type
_entity.pdbx_description
1 polymer ?
#
loop_
_entity_poly.entity_id
_entity_poly.type
_entity_poly.pdbx_seq_one_letter_code
_entity_poly.pdbx_strand_id
1 'polypeptide(L)'
;MGEKPGRLLAYRLKQLNSMNHIPGVRQSGGTAPLNTQDNSRAIKSMPPNKAPGLDCIPLDFYQSFEDILSPLLLDIYNEAFQNGSLPQSMHSALITLTHKKGKDALDPNGYRPISLLNCDQKLLAKVLN
;
A
#
# COMPACT_ATOMS: atom_id res chain seq x y z
N MET A 1 22.15 30.38 2.73
CA MET A 1 21.93 30.27 1.28
C MET A 1 20.53 29.74 1.06
N GLY A 2 19.62 30.56 0.54
CA GLY A 2 18.21 30.22 0.39
C GLY A 2 17.95 29.35 -0.85
N GLU A 3 17.32 28.19 -0.66
CA GLU A 3 16.82 27.39 -1.77
C GLU A 3 15.64 28.11 -2.44
N LYS A 4 15.72 28.29 -3.77
CA LYS A 4 14.66 28.96 -4.55
C LYS A 4 13.39 28.08 -4.54
N PRO A 5 12.21 28.64 -4.20
CA PRO A 5 10.96 27.89 -3.97
C PRO A 5 10.47 27.00 -5.15
N GLY A 6 10.96 27.24 -6.37
CA GLY A 6 10.63 26.43 -7.55
C GLY A 6 11.25 25.02 -7.57
N ARG A 7 12.35 24.76 -6.84
CA ARG A 7 13.02 23.44 -6.87
C ARG A 7 12.21 22.37 -6.12
N LEU A 8 11.58 22.72 -5.01
CA LEU A 8 10.73 21.81 -4.24
C LEU A 8 9.45 21.44 -5.01
N LEU A 9 8.83 22.40 -5.69
CA LEU A 9 7.66 22.16 -6.54
C LEU A 9 8.02 21.29 -7.75
N ALA A 10 9.14 21.57 -8.43
CA ALA A 10 9.62 20.75 -9.54
C ALA A 10 9.99 19.32 -9.10
N TYR A 11 10.60 19.18 -7.92
CA TYR A 11 10.93 17.88 -7.34
C TYR A 11 9.66 17.09 -6.96
N ARG A 12 8.67 17.75 -6.35
CA ARG A 12 7.36 17.16 -6.04
C ARG A 12 6.60 16.76 -7.31
N LEU A 13 6.61 17.57 -8.36
CA LEU A 13 6.00 17.24 -9.65
C LEU A 13 6.70 16.07 -10.35
N LYS A 14 8.04 16.00 -10.27
CA LYS A 14 8.82 14.88 -10.81
C LYS A 14 8.57 13.58 -10.03
N GLN A 15 8.40 13.66 -8.70
CA GLN A 15 8.01 12.53 -7.88
C GLN A 15 6.57 12.08 -8.15
N LEU A 16 5.61 13.00 -8.25
CA LEU A 16 4.22 12.67 -8.61
C LEU A 16 4.14 11.96 -9.98
N ASN A 17 4.87 12.46 -10.99
CA ASN A 17 4.92 11.82 -12.30
C ASN A 17 5.64 10.45 -12.28
N SER A 18 6.55 10.22 -11.33
CA SER A 18 7.21 8.93 -11.12
C SER A 18 6.39 7.95 -10.28
N MET A 19 5.53 8.45 -9.40
CA MET A 19 4.65 7.64 -8.53
C MET A 19 3.44 7.11 -9.31
N ASN A 20 3.02 7.80 -10.37
CA ASN A 20 1.89 7.39 -11.22
C ASN A 20 2.20 6.24 -12.20
N HIS A 21 3.37 5.61 -12.08
CA HIS A 21 3.77 4.52 -12.96
C HIS A 21 4.30 3.38 -12.13
N ILE A 22 3.66 2.21 -12.21
CA ILE A 22 4.14 1.00 -11.53
C ILE A 22 5.40 0.52 -12.28
N PRO A 23 6.64 0.73 -11.75
CA PRO A 23 7.85 0.38 -12.47
C PRO A 23 8.01 -1.14 -12.42
N GLY A 24 7.97 -1.80 -13.58
CA GLY A 24 8.21 -3.23 -13.65
C GLY A 24 6.98 -4.13 -13.70
N VAL A 25 5.80 -3.62 -14.10
CA VAL A 25 4.80 -4.49 -14.74
C VAL A 25 5.36 -4.91 -16.10
N ARG A 26 6.30 -5.87 -16.09
CA ARG A 26 6.53 -6.71 -17.25
C ARG A 26 5.25 -7.53 -17.39
N GLN A 27 4.65 -7.55 -18.57
CA GLN A 27 3.61 -8.52 -18.92
C GLN A 27 4.17 -9.96 -19.02
N SER A 28 5.06 -10.35 -18.11
CA SER A 28 5.73 -11.64 -18.14
C SER A 28 5.34 -12.43 -16.90
N GLY A 29 4.30 -13.27 -17.04
CA GLY A 29 4.09 -14.43 -16.17
C GLY A 29 2.73 -14.55 -15.50
N GLY A 30 1.62 -14.37 -16.22
CA GLY A 30 0.27 -14.70 -15.73
C GLY A 30 -0.82 -13.92 -16.46
N THR A 31 -1.35 -14.46 -17.55
CA THR A 31 -2.34 -13.79 -18.42
C THR A 31 -3.78 -13.92 -17.93
N ALA A 32 -3.99 -14.40 -16.69
CA ALA A 32 -5.32 -14.53 -16.14
C ALA A 32 -5.73 -13.21 -15.47
N PRO A 33 -6.89 -12.63 -15.83
CA PRO A 33 -7.42 -11.49 -15.09
C PRO A 33 -7.62 -11.89 -13.63
N LEU A 34 -7.37 -10.95 -12.71
CA LEU A 34 -7.76 -11.14 -11.32
C LEU A 34 -9.25 -11.45 -11.26
N ASN A 35 -9.65 -12.27 -10.30
CA ASN A 35 -11.04 -12.59 -10.07
C ASN A 35 -11.38 -12.45 -8.58
N THR A 36 -12.68 -12.42 -8.30
CA THR A 36 -13.19 -12.22 -6.94
C THR A 36 -12.76 -13.35 -6.01
N GLN A 37 -12.59 -14.59 -6.51
CA GLN A 37 -12.20 -15.73 -5.67
C GLN A 37 -10.77 -15.59 -5.15
N ASP A 38 -9.86 -15.01 -5.94
CA ASP A 38 -8.48 -14.74 -5.51
C ASP A 38 -8.46 -13.65 -4.42
N ASN A 39 -9.23 -12.58 -4.61
CA ASN A 39 -9.41 -11.54 -3.58
C ASN A 39 -9.98 -12.11 -2.29
N SER A 40 -11.07 -12.87 -2.40
CA SER A 40 -11.74 -13.56 -1.30
C SER A 40 -10.78 -14.47 -0.52
N ARG A 41 -9.96 -15.26 -1.23
CA ARG A 41 -8.94 -16.11 -0.62
C ARG A 41 -7.88 -15.28 0.08
N ALA A 42 -7.39 -14.21 -0.55
CA ALA A 42 -6.40 -13.32 0.04
C ALA A 42 -6.92 -12.70 1.35
N ILE A 43 -8.12 -12.11 1.35
CA ILE A 43 -8.77 -11.51 2.51
C ILE A 43 -8.87 -12.51 3.67
N LYS A 44 -9.40 -13.71 3.41
CA LYS A 44 -9.59 -14.76 4.41
C LYS A 44 -8.28 -15.34 4.94
N SER A 45 -7.24 -15.39 4.12
CA SER A 45 -5.94 -15.97 4.50
C SER A 45 -5.04 -15.05 5.31
N MET A 46 -5.28 -13.73 5.25
CA MET A 46 -4.42 -12.78 5.93
C MET A 46 -4.64 -12.81 7.46
N PRO A 47 -3.56 -12.71 8.26
CA PRO A 47 -3.69 -12.72 9.71
C PRO A 47 -4.39 -11.44 10.21
N PRO A 48 -5.41 -11.56 11.08
CA PRO A 48 -6.10 -10.40 11.65
C PRO A 48 -5.20 -9.61 12.62
N ASN A 49 -5.72 -8.50 13.16
CA ASN A 49 -5.04 -7.67 14.18
C ASN A 49 -3.69 -7.08 13.74
N LYS A 50 -3.48 -6.90 12.44
CA LYS A 50 -2.35 -6.11 11.93
C LYS A 50 -2.70 -4.63 11.99
N ALA A 51 -1.71 -3.80 12.29
CA ALA A 51 -1.88 -2.35 12.31
C ALA A 51 -2.35 -1.86 10.93
N PRO A 52 -3.44 -1.05 10.88
CA PRO A 52 -3.92 -0.45 9.64
C PRO A 52 -2.94 0.62 9.14
N GLY A 53 -3.19 1.10 7.93
CA GLY A 53 -2.44 2.22 7.36
C GLY A 53 -2.99 3.57 7.83
N LEU A 54 -2.86 4.57 6.96
CA LEU A 54 -3.25 5.95 7.24
C LEU A 54 -4.78 6.13 7.31
N ASP A 55 -5.53 5.24 6.67
CA ASP A 55 -7.00 5.23 6.64
C ASP A 55 -7.65 4.66 7.91
N CYS A 56 -6.86 4.06 8.80
CA CYS A 56 -7.32 3.37 10.00
C CYS A 56 -8.28 2.20 9.74
N ILE A 57 -8.35 1.63 8.53
CA ILE A 57 -9.23 0.50 8.20
C ILE A 57 -8.48 -0.81 8.46
N PRO A 58 -8.85 -1.59 9.50
CA PRO A 58 -8.15 -2.84 9.84
C PRO A 58 -8.54 -3.96 8.89
N LEU A 59 -7.71 -5.00 8.82
CA LEU A 59 -8.00 -6.18 7.99
C LEU A 59 -9.32 -6.87 8.40
N ASP A 60 -9.63 -6.87 9.70
CA ASP A 60 -10.84 -7.48 10.25
C ASP A 60 -12.12 -6.87 9.64
N PHE A 61 -12.08 -5.59 9.23
CA PHE A 61 -13.15 -4.96 8.47
C PHE A 61 -13.31 -5.61 7.09
N TYR A 62 -12.20 -5.81 6.37
CA TYR A 62 -12.23 -6.49 5.07
C TYR A 62 -12.74 -7.92 5.18
N GLN A 63 -12.36 -8.63 6.24
CA GLN A 63 -12.82 -10.00 6.50
C GLN A 63 -14.31 -10.06 6.84
N SER A 64 -14.81 -9.09 7.59
CA SER A 64 -16.22 -9.02 7.98
C SER A 64 -17.16 -8.68 6.83
N PHE A 65 -16.69 -7.86 5.88
CA PHE A 65 -17.49 -7.37 4.74
C PHE A 65 -16.95 -7.88 3.40
N GLU A 66 -16.31 -9.05 3.40
CA GLU A 66 -15.60 -9.59 2.24
C GLU A 66 -16.50 -9.79 1.02
N ASP A 67 -17.73 -10.26 1.20
CA ASP A 67 -18.70 -10.44 0.10
C ASP A 67 -19.00 -9.12 -0.64
N ILE A 68 -18.92 -7.99 0.06
CA ILE A 68 -19.15 -6.64 -0.50
C ILE A 68 -17.85 -6.05 -1.05
N LEU A 69 -16.74 -6.20 -0.31
CA LEU A 69 -15.48 -5.52 -0.62
C LEU A 69 -14.65 -6.26 -1.67
N SER A 70 -14.72 -7.59 -1.74
CA SER A 70 -13.98 -8.40 -2.71
C SER A 70 -14.21 -7.97 -4.16
N PRO A 71 -15.47 -7.80 -4.64
CA PRO A 71 -15.72 -7.30 -6.00
C PRO A 71 -15.29 -5.84 -6.19
N LEU A 72 -15.48 -4.96 -5.20
CA LEU A 72 -15.06 -3.55 -5.31
C LEU A 72 -13.53 -3.41 -5.42
N LEU A 73 -12.79 -4.19 -4.63
CA LEU A 73 -11.33 -4.24 -4.72
C LEU A 73 -10.88 -4.78 -6.08
N LEU A 74 -11.60 -5.76 -6.63
CA LEU A 74 -11.29 -6.32 -7.95
C LEU A 74 -11.38 -5.24 -9.04
N ASP A 75 -12.44 -4.44 -9.02
CA ASP A 75 -12.62 -3.35 -9.98
C ASP A 75 -11.48 -2.34 -9.90
N ILE A 76 -11.12 -1.94 -8.67
CA ILE A 76 -9.99 -1.03 -8.41
C ILE A 76 -8.67 -1.62 -8.93
N TYR A 77 -8.40 -2.90 -8.67
CA TYR A 77 -7.16 -3.53 -9.11
C TYR A 77 -7.10 -3.65 -10.63
N ASN A 78 -8.19 -4.09 -11.26
CA ASN A 78 -8.27 -4.21 -12.71
C ASN A 78 -8.10 -2.85 -13.40
N GLU A 79 -8.74 -1.80 -12.88
CA GLU A 79 -8.53 -0.43 -13.36
C GLU A 79 -7.06 -0.02 -13.23
N ALA A 80 -6.43 -0.31 -12.10
CA ALA A 80 -5.02 0.00 -11.88
C ALA A 80 -4.09 -0.74 -12.85
N PHE A 81 -4.37 -2.00 -13.17
CA PHE A 81 -3.63 -2.76 -14.18
C PHE A 81 -3.85 -2.23 -15.60
N GLN A 82 -5.08 -1.87 -15.95
CA GLN A 82 -5.41 -1.30 -17.25
C GLN A 82 -4.73 0.05 -17.47
N ASN A 83 -4.73 0.91 -16.44
CA ASN A 83 -4.16 2.25 -16.48
C ASN A 83 -2.64 2.28 -16.20
N GLY A 84 -2.08 1.17 -15.70
CA GLY A 84 -0.66 1.08 -15.31
C GLY A 84 -0.29 1.92 -14.09
N SER A 85 -1.26 2.28 -13.26
CA SER A 85 -1.10 3.16 -12.10
C SER A 85 -2.03 2.76 -10.95
N LEU A 86 -1.52 2.72 -9.73
CA LEU A 86 -2.33 2.47 -8.53
C LEU A 86 -3.10 3.73 -8.10
N PRO A 87 -4.24 3.59 -7.39
CA PRO A 87 -4.94 4.71 -6.76
C PRO A 87 -4.01 5.54 -5.86
N GLN A 88 -4.26 6.85 -5.80
CA GLN A 88 -3.42 7.79 -5.03
C GLN A 88 -3.25 7.40 -3.55
N SER A 89 -4.27 6.80 -2.94
CA SER A 89 -4.25 6.30 -1.56
C SER A 89 -3.20 5.21 -1.34
N MET A 90 -2.97 4.33 -2.32
CA MET A 90 -2.00 3.23 -2.25
C MET A 90 -0.54 3.69 -2.41
N HIS A 91 -0.32 4.97 -2.69
CA HIS A 91 1.02 5.57 -2.71
C HIS A 91 1.41 6.21 -1.36
N SER A 92 0.53 6.15 -0.37
CA SER A 92 0.73 6.76 0.95
C SER A 92 0.93 5.71 2.02
N ALA A 93 1.74 6.03 3.03
CA ALA A 93 1.97 5.17 4.19
C ALA A 93 2.04 6.02 5.47
N LEU A 94 1.54 5.48 6.57
CA LEU A 94 1.74 6.08 7.89
C LEU A 94 3.13 5.68 8.41
N ILE A 95 4.00 6.66 8.64
CA ILE A 95 5.33 6.41 9.22
C ILE A 95 5.24 6.48 10.73
N THR A 96 5.61 5.39 11.41
CA THR A 96 5.68 5.30 12.88
C THR A 96 7.04 4.80 13.34
N LEU A 97 7.43 5.14 14.57
CA LEU A 97 8.69 4.70 15.17
C LEU A 97 8.48 3.48 16.04
N THR A 98 9.27 2.43 15.82
CA THR A 98 9.30 1.25 16.69
C THR A 98 10.62 1.17 17.44
N HIS A 99 10.54 1.06 18.75
CA HIS A 99 11.71 0.96 19.61
C HIS A 99 12.46 -0.38 19.43
N LYS A 100 13.79 -0.35 19.49
CA LYS A 100 14.65 -1.54 19.48
C LYS A 100 14.75 -2.07 20.91
N LYS A 101 14.61 -3.39 21.07
CA LYS A 101 14.71 -4.04 22.37
C LYS A 101 16.09 -3.79 22.99
N GLY A 102 16.13 -3.39 24.27
CA GLY A 102 17.37 -3.17 25.02
C GLY A 102 18.11 -1.86 24.71
N LYS A 103 17.49 -0.94 23.95
CA LYS A 103 18.00 0.43 23.79
C LYS A 103 17.36 1.37 24.81
N ASP A 104 18.05 2.48 25.08
CA ASP A 104 17.51 3.56 25.89
C ASP A 104 16.37 4.24 25.11
N ALA A 105 15.22 4.43 25.75
CA ALA A 105 14.07 5.09 25.16
C ALA A 105 14.33 6.57 24.85
N LEU A 106 15.33 7.18 25.50
CA LEU A 106 15.77 8.55 25.25
C LEU A 106 16.80 8.68 24.13
N ASP A 107 17.39 7.56 23.65
CA ASP A 107 18.30 7.57 22.50
C ASP A 107 17.51 7.47 21.18
N PRO A 108 17.50 8.52 20.33
CA PRO A 108 16.80 8.48 19.05
C PRO A 108 17.29 7.35 18.12
N ASN A 109 18.56 6.95 18.24
CA ASN A 109 19.12 5.83 17.45
C ASN A 109 18.54 4.46 17.88
N GLY A 110 17.89 4.43 19.04
CA GLY A 110 17.12 3.31 19.56
C GLY A 110 15.84 2.99 18.78
N TYR A 111 15.42 3.83 17.84
CA TYR A 111 14.20 3.63 17.07
C TYR A 111 14.48 3.22 15.62
N ARG A 112 13.49 2.60 14.98
CA ARG A 112 13.45 2.37 13.53
C ARG A 112 12.12 2.88 12.96
N PRO A 113 12.13 3.60 11.83
CA PRO A 113 10.89 3.92 11.14
C PRO A 113 10.27 2.66 10.56
N ILE A 114 8.94 2.57 10.62
CA ILE A 114 8.12 1.54 9.98
C ILE A 114 7.04 2.25 9.17
N SER A 115 6.90 1.85 7.91
CA SER A 115 5.80 2.27 7.04
C SER A 115 4.62 1.33 7.21
N LEU A 116 3.50 1.84 7.70
CA LEU A 116 2.23 1.12 7.76
C LEU A 116 1.43 1.44 6.49
N LEU A 117 1.33 0.46 5.59
CA LEU A 117 0.52 0.53 4.38
C LEU A 117 -0.96 0.30 4.69
N ASN A 118 -1.85 0.85 3.88
CA ASN A 118 -3.28 0.53 3.96
C ASN A 118 -3.52 -0.96 3.64
N CYS A 119 -4.61 -1.51 4.19
CA CYS A 119 -4.88 -2.94 4.09
C CYS A 119 -5.24 -3.39 2.67
N ASP A 120 -5.92 -2.54 1.89
CA ASP A 120 -6.18 -2.75 0.45
C ASP A 120 -4.88 -2.94 -0.36
N GLN A 121 -3.86 -2.13 -0.11
CA GLN A 121 -2.56 -2.28 -0.76
C GLN A 121 -1.86 -3.59 -0.34
N LYS A 122 -1.93 -3.96 0.94
CA LYS A 122 -1.40 -5.25 1.45
C LYS A 122 -2.14 -6.43 0.82
N LEU A 123 -3.45 -6.31 0.63
CA LEU A 123 -4.29 -7.31 -0.03
C LEU A 123 -3.91 -7.47 -1.50
N LEU A 124 -3.74 -6.37 -2.24
CA LEU A 124 -3.25 -6.45 -3.62
C LEU A 124 -1.91 -7.21 -3.70
N ALA A 125 -0.95 -6.88 -2.82
CA ALA A 125 0.31 -7.62 -2.76
C ALA A 125 0.11 -9.11 -2.43
N LYS A 126 -0.88 -9.45 -1.59
CA LYS A 126 -1.21 -10.85 -1.26
C LYS A 126 -1.90 -11.59 -2.40
N VAL A 127 -2.68 -10.90 -3.24
CA VAL A 127 -3.33 -11.48 -4.42
C VAL A 127 -2.30 -11.81 -5.50
N LEU A 128 -1.22 -11.02 -5.60
CA LEU A 128 -0.17 -11.18 -6.61
C LEU A 128 0.95 -12.17 -6.22
N ASN A 129 1.00 -12.65 -4.97
CA ASN A 129 2.04 -13.55 -4.44
C ASN A 129 1.47 -14.89 -3.99
#